data_AF-A0A2M7EKD9-F1
#
_entry.id   AF-A0A2M7EKD9-F1
#
_cell.length_a   1.000
_cell.length_b   1.000
_cell.length_c   1.000
_cell.angle_alpha   90.00
_cell.angle_beta   90.00
_cell.angle_gamma   90.00
#
_symmetry.space_group_name_H-M   'P 1'
#
loop_
_entity.id
_entity.type
_entity.pdbx_description
1 polymer ?
#
loop_
_entity_poly.entity_id
_entity_poly.type
_entity_poly.pdbx_seq_one_letter_code
_entity_poly.pdbx_strand_id
1 'polypeptide(L)'
;IDAAALYPAKKFLGAARNCEEGGSLTIIGTALIKTESRMDDLIYEEFKGTGNMEVHLERSFADKRLYPALDIEKSGTRHEELLFSEDHLKKVTTLRRMLSLLTPEERLTAMIDKLTKVKTNEEFLGSLKG
;
A
#
# COMPACT_ATOMS: atom_id res chain seq x y z
N ILE A 1 2.40 -21.35 17.84
CA ILE A 1 1.79 -21.95 16.62
C ILE A 1 2.91 -22.54 15.81
N ASP A 2 2.72 -23.77 15.33
CA ASP A 2 3.67 -24.39 14.41
C ASP A 2 3.60 -23.67 13.06
N ALA A 3 4.73 -23.24 12.52
CA ALA A 3 4.82 -22.60 11.20
C ALA A 3 4.18 -23.45 10.09
N ALA A 4 4.11 -24.77 10.28
CA ALA A 4 3.43 -25.69 9.38
C ALA A 4 1.93 -25.39 9.21
N ALA A 5 1.26 -24.84 10.24
CA ALA A 5 -0.16 -24.51 10.17
C ALA A 5 -0.47 -23.35 9.20
N LEU A 6 0.52 -22.49 8.92
CA LEU A 6 0.37 -21.36 7.99
C LEU A 6 0.61 -21.76 6.53
N TYR A 7 1.12 -22.97 6.28
CA TYR A 7 1.46 -23.43 4.93
C TYR A 7 0.29 -23.37 3.93
N PRO A 8 -0.96 -23.81 4.26
CA PRO A 8 -2.06 -23.73 3.32
C PRO A 8 -2.41 -22.29 2.92
N ALA A 9 -2.38 -21.36 3.88
CA ALA A 9 -2.69 -19.96 3.63
C ALA A 9 -1.60 -19.27 2.80
N LYS A 10 -0.32 -19.54 3.10
CA LYS A 10 0.81 -19.09 2.27
C LYS A 10 0.71 -19.60 0.84
N LYS A 11 0.37 -20.87 0.66
CA LYS A 11 0.18 -21.47 -0.67
C LYS A 11 -0.95 -20.81 -1.45
N PHE A 12 -2.05 -20.48 -0.78
CA PHE A 12 -3.16 -19.76 -1.39
C PHE A 12 -2.74 -18.35 -1.82
N LEU A 13 -2.10 -17.57 -0.95
CA LEU A 13 -1.64 -16.23 -1.28
C LEU A 13 -0.59 -16.24 -2.40
N GLY A 14 0.36 -17.19 -2.35
CA GLY A 14 1.38 -17.39 -3.39
C GLY A 14 0.87 -17.98 -4.71
N ALA A 15 -0.44 -18.27 -4.82
CA ALA A 15 -1.05 -18.58 -6.10
C ALA A 15 -1.12 -17.33 -6.99
N ALA A 16 -1.24 -16.13 -6.40
CA ALA A 16 -1.28 -14.87 -7.14
C ALA A 16 -0.01 -14.68 -7.99
N ARG A 17 -0.20 -14.45 -9.29
CA ARG A 17 0.89 -14.30 -10.27
C ARG A 17 0.38 -13.72 -11.58
N ASN A 18 1.28 -13.08 -12.32
CA ASN A 18 1.09 -12.74 -13.72
C ASN A 18 1.78 -13.81 -14.58
N CYS A 19 1.09 -14.41 -15.55
CA CYS A 19 1.62 -15.51 -16.35
C CYS A 19 2.09 -14.99 -17.72
N GLU A 20 3.33 -15.31 -18.12
CA GLU A 20 3.89 -14.88 -19.40
C GLU A 20 3.11 -15.42 -20.61
N GLU A 21 2.62 -16.66 -20.52
CA GLU A 21 1.84 -17.32 -21.57
C GLU A 21 0.39 -16.81 -21.68
N GLY A 22 -0.04 -15.94 -20.75
CA GLY A 22 -1.34 -15.29 -20.76
C GLY A 22 -2.13 -15.45 -19.46
N GLY A 23 -2.97 -14.44 -19.18
CA GLY A 23 -3.80 -14.37 -17.98
C GLY A 23 -3.03 -13.95 -16.72
N SER A 24 -3.77 -13.64 -15.66
CA SER A 24 -3.22 -13.32 -14.35
C SER A 24 -4.20 -13.71 -13.25
N LEU A 25 -3.66 -13.96 -12.06
CA LEU A 25 -4.42 -14.13 -10.83
C LEU A 25 -3.98 -13.08 -9.82
N THR A 26 -4.86 -12.14 -9.53
CA THR A 26 -4.64 -11.12 -8.50
C THR A 26 -5.41 -11.49 -7.24
N ILE A 27 -4.73 -11.56 -6.11
CA ILE A 27 -5.34 -11.79 -4.80
C ILE A 27 -5.09 -10.56 -3.94
N ILE A 28 -6.17 -9.97 -3.42
CA ILE A 28 -6.11 -8.89 -2.43
C ILE A 28 -6.83 -9.41 -1.19
N GLY A 29 -6.11 -9.44 -0.07
CA GLY A 29 -6.63 -9.86 1.22
C GLY A 29 -6.41 -8.78 2.27
N THR A 30 -7.27 -8.75 3.29
CA THR A 30 -7.09 -7.89 4.47
C THR A 30 -6.40 -8.66 5.57
N ALA A 31 -5.38 -8.07 6.18
CA ALA A 31 -4.73 -8.60 7.38
C ALA A 31 -5.02 -7.70 8.57
N LEU A 32 -5.31 -8.31 9.72
CA LEU A 32 -5.42 -7.59 10.98
C LEU A 32 -4.02 -7.46 11.60
N ILE A 33 -3.69 -6.26 12.07
CA ILE A 33 -2.44 -5.96 12.76
C ILE A 33 -2.75 -5.15 14.02
N LYS A 34 -1.79 -5.10 14.96
CA LYS A 34 -1.99 -4.44 16.26
C LYS A 34 -3.23 -4.99 16.98
N THR A 35 -3.49 -6.28 16.80
CA THR A 35 -4.38 -7.01 17.68
C THR A 35 -3.60 -7.40 18.94
N GLU A 36 -4.28 -7.74 20.02
CA GLU A 36 -3.60 -8.28 21.22
C GLU A 36 -3.17 -9.75 21.02
N SER A 37 -3.27 -10.26 19.79
CA SER A 37 -2.99 -11.63 19.40
C SER A 37 -1.63 -11.73 18.71
N ARG A 38 -0.66 -12.33 19.40
CA ARG A 38 0.64 -12.69 18.80
C ARG A 38 0.53 -13.59 17.56
N MET A 39 -0.59 -14.30 17.41
CA MET A 39 -0.88 -15.11 16.23
C MET A 39 -1.06 -14.23 14.99
N ASP A 40 -1.74 -13.10 15.12
CA ASP A 40 -2.01 -12.20 14.01
C ASP A 40 -0.73 -11.49 13.56
N ASP A 41 0.13 -11.09 14.51
CA ASP A 41 1.45 -10.53 14.21
C ASP A 41 2.31 -11.53 13.40
N LEU A 42 2.32 -12.80 13.81
CA LEU A 42 3.05 -13.85 13.09
C LEU A 42 2.48 -14.08 11.68
N ILE A 43 1.15 -14.13 11.55
CA ILE A 43 0.49 -14.29 10.24
C ILE A 43 0.85 -13.12 9.32
N TYR A 44 0.81 -11.89 9.85
CA TYR A 44 1.12 -10.69 9.09
C TYR A 44 2.56 -10.69 8.56
N GLU A 45 3.56 -10.98 9.40
CA GLU A 45 4.97 -11.05 8.97
C GLU A 45 5.19 -12.11 7.88
N GLU A 46 4.51 -13.24 8.00
CA GLU A 46 4.61 -14.34 7.03
C GLU A 46 3.94 -14.02 5.69
N PHE A 47 2.82 -13.30 5.71
CA PHE A 47 2.15 -12.83 4.49
C PHE A 47 2.90 -11.68 3.83
N LYS A 48 3.55 -10.81 4.62
CA LYS A 48 4.40 -9.74 4.11
C LYS A 48 5.55 -10.28 3.25
N GLY A 49 6.15 -11.39 3.67
CA GLY A 49 7.18 -12.08 2.87
C GLY A 49 6.65 -12.66 1.56
N THR A 50 5.37 -13.06 1.53
CA THR A 50 4.73 -13.73 0.39
C THR A 50 4.14 -12.75 -0.62
N GLY A 51 3.55 -11.65 -0.17
CA GLY A 51 2.96 -10.61 -1.01
C GLY A 51 3.97 -9.64 -1.60
N ASN A 52 3.53 -8.86 -2.58
CA ASN A 52 4.32 -7.81 -3.25
C ASN A 52 3.72 -6.40 -3.13
N MET A 53 2.51 -6.26 -2.58
CA MET A 53 1.82 -4.99 -2.35
C MET A 53 1.27 -4.95 -0.92
N GLU A 54 1.44 -3.81 -0.26
CA GLU A 54 0.93 -3.55 1.09
C GLU A 54 0.21 -2.20 1.13
N VAL A 55 -0.96 -2.18 1.76
CA VAL A 55 -1.74 -0.96 2.02
C VAL A 55 -2.02 -0.91 3.52
N HIS A 56 -1.32 -0.02 4.21
CA HIS A 56 -1.37 0.12 5.66
C HIS A 56 -2.45 1.12 6.06
N LEU A 57 -3.35 0.71 6.95
CA LEU A 57 -4.36 1.60 7.52
C LEU A 57 -4.05 1.90 8.99
N GLU A 58 -4.18 3.16 9.39
CA GLU A 58 -3.88 3.60 10.76
C GLU A 58 -5.14 3.93 11.55
N ARG A 59 -5.30 3.27 12.70
CA ARG A 59 -6.47 3.45 13.59
C ARG A 59 -6.61 4.90 14.06
N SER A 60 -5.49 5.56 14.36
CA SER A 60 -5.48 6.96 14.82
C SER A 60 -6.08 7.93 13.79
N PHE A 61 -5.96 7.65 12.49
CA PHE A 61 -6.61 8.45 11.45
C PHE A 61 -8.11 8.19 11.42
N ALA A 62 -8.53 6.93 11.52
CA ALA A 62 -9.94 6.55 11.56
C ALA A 62 -10.67 7.12 12.79
N ASP A 63 -10.03 7.11 13.96
CA ASP A 63 -10.58 7.68 15.21
C ASP A 63 -10.82 9.20 15.08
N LYS A 64 -9.96 9.89 14.33
CA LYS A 64 -10.10 11.32 13.97
C LYS A 64 -11.03 11.56 12.77
N ARG A 65 -11.63 10.52 12.21
CA ARG A 65 -12.46 10.55 11.00
C ARG A 65 -11.73 11.08 9.75
N LEU A 66 -10.42 10.89 9.68
CA LEU A 66 -9.62 11.19 8.50
C LEU A 66 -9.64 9.99 7.56
N TYR A 67 -10.30 10.15 6.41
CA TYR A 67 -10.46 9.09 5.41
C TYR A 67 -9.96 9.52 4.03
N PRO A 68 -9.32 8.62 3.26
CA PRO A 68 -8.98 7.22 3.62
C PRO A 68 -7.88 7.18 4.70
N ALA A 69 -8.02 6.32 5.71
CA ALA A 69 -7.13 6.24 6.88
C ALA A 69 -5.77 5.56 6.55
N LEU A 70 -5.14 5.99 5.46
CA LEU A 70 -3.98 5.36 4.83
C LEU A 70 -2.65 5.89 5.39
N ASP A 71 -1.75 4.99 5.75
CA ASP A 71 -0.34 5.32 5.97
C ASP A 71 0.41 5.27 4.62
N ILE A 72 0.61 6.46 4.04
CA ILE A 72 1.25 6.63 2.72
C ILE A 72 2.72 6.19 2.72
N GLU A 73 3.41 6.22 3.86
CA GLU A 73 4.84 5.88 3.90
C GLU A 73 5.06 4.37 4.01
N LYS A 74 4.25 3.69 4.83
CA LYS A 74 4.34 2.22 4.97
C LYS A 74 3.74 1.46 3.78
N SER A 75 2.80 2.06 3.06
CA SER A 75 2.14 1.42 1.92
C SER A 75 3.04 1.41 0.68
N GLY A 76 3.03 0.37 -0.13
CA GLY A 76 3.86 0.32 -1.32
C GLY A 76 3.72 -0.97 -2.12
N THR A 77 4.30 -0.97 -3.32
CA THR A 77 4.34 -2.14 -4.21
C THR A 77 5.78 -2.37 -4.65
N ARG A 78 6.26 -3.62 -4.56
CA ARG A 78 7.56 -4.01 -5.12
C ARG A 78 7.48 -3.97 -6.64
N HIS A 79 8.56 -3.54 -7.28
CA HIS A 79 8.64 -3.41 -8.73
C HIS A 79 7.56 -2.49 -9.35
N GLU A 80 7.23 -1.39 -8.66
CA GLU A 80 6.23 -0.43 -9.16
C GLU A 80 6.65 0.26 -10.48
N GLU A 81 7.94 0.21 -10.84
CA GLU A 81 8.46 0.64 -12.13
C GLU A 81 7.90 -0.15 -13.32
N LEU A 82 7.39 -1.36 -13.10
CA LEU A 82 6.71 -2.16 -14.12
C LEU A 82 5.25 -1.75 -14.32
N LEU A 83 4.68 -0.97 -13.39
CA LEU A 83 3.27 -0.59 -13.35
C LEU A 83 3.06 0.87 -13.79
N PHE A 84 4.04 1.74 -13.53
CA PHE A 84 3.98 3.15 -13.90
C PHE A 84 4.78 3.45 -15.16
N SER A 85 4.34 4.46 -15.91
CA SER A 85 5.21 5.09 -16.91
C SER A 85 6.39 5.78 -16.21
N GLU A 86 7.50 5.96 -16.93
CA GLU A 86 8.69 6.60 -16.37
C GLU A 86 8.40 8.02 -15.83
N ASP A 87 7.56 8.78 -16.52
CA ASP A 87 7.12 10.13 -16.08
C ASP A 87 6.30 10.07 -14.78
N HIS A 88 5.33 9.16 -14.70
CA HIS A 88 4.53 8.98 -13.49
C HIS A 88 5.39 8.52 -12.32
N LEU A 89 6.32 7.59 -12.54
CA LEU A 89 7.21 7.10 -11.49
C LEU A 89 8.08 8.22 -10.90
N LYS A 90 8.63 9.10 -11.75
CA LYS A 90 9.39 10.27 -11.29
C LYS A 90 8.54 11.20 -10.43
N LYS A 91 7.33 11.54 -10.89
CA LYS A 91 6.40 12.42 -10.15
C LYS A 91 5.94 11.82 -8.83
N VAL A 92 5.57 10.54 -8.82
CA VAL A 92 5.20 9.80 -7.60
C VAL A 92 6.38 9.75 -6.63
N THR A 93 7.59 9.47 -7.11
CA THR A 93 8.79 9.46 -6.26
C THR A 93 9.05 10.84 -5.63
N THR A 94 8.97 11.91 -6.42
CA THR A 94 9.11 13.29 -5.91
C THR A 94 8.03 13.61 -4.87
N LEU A 95 6.77 13.25 -5.16
CA LEU A 95 5.67 13.42 -4.21
C LEU A 95 5.95 12.69 -2.90
N ARG A 96 6.39 11.44 -2.94
CA ARG A 96 6.71 10.65 -1.74
C ARG A 96 7.84 11.28 -0.92
N ARG A 97 8.87 11.82 -1.57
CA ARG A 97 9.96 12.57 -0.90
C ARG A 97 9.49 13.87 -0.27
N MET A 98 8.58 14.60 -0.91
CA MET A 98 8.00 15.81 -0.33
C MET A 98 7.15 15.46 0.91
N LEU A 99 6.35 14.41 0.79
CA LEU A 99 5.47 13.91 1.84
C LEU A 99 6.23 13.30 3.04
N SER A 100 7.42 12.76 2.85
CA SER A 100 8.23 12.19 3.94
C SER A 100 8.76 13.25 4.93
N LEU A 101 8.74 14.54 4.54
CA LEU A 101 9.12 15.65 5.41
C LEU A 101 8.00 16.06 6.39
N LEU A 102 6.78 15.57 6.16
CA LEU A 102 5.60 15.87 6.97
C LEU A 102 5.37 14.77 8.02
N THR A 103 4.71 15.15 9.11
CA THR A 103 4.18 14.16 10.06
C THR A 103 3.11 13.28 9.38
N PRO A 104 2.83 12.06 9.90
CA PRO A 104 1.87 11.16 9.24
C PRO A 104 0.47 11.76 8.99
N GLU A 105 -0.04 12.57 9.93
CA GLU A 105 -1.35 13.22 9.82
C GLU A 105 -1.36 14.38 8.82
N GLU A 106 -0.32 15.22 8.85
CA GLU A 106 -0.12 16.29 7.87
C GLU A 106 0.03 15.72 6.47
N ARG A 107 0.73 14.59 6.33
CA ARG A 107 0.94 13.89 5.07
C ARG A 107 -0.38 13.48 4.42
N LEU A 108 -1.23 12.79 5.19
CA LEU A 108 -2.54 12.36 4.70
C LEU A 108 -3.45 13.56 4.38
N THR A 109 -3.50 14.54 5.28
CA THR A 109 -4.35 15.73 5.11
C THR A 109 -3.91 16.57 3.91
N ALA A 110 -2.61 16.76 3.71
CA ALA A 110 -2.07 17.46 2.55
C ALA A 110 -2.36 16.72 1.24
N MET A 111 -2.33 15.38 1.26
CA MET A 111 -2.71 14.56 0.10
C MET A 111 -4.20 14.73 -0.23
N ILE A 112 -5.08 14.65 0.78
CA ILE A 112 -6.53 14.85 0.60
C ILE A 112 -6.84 16.25 0.07
N ASP A 113 -6.25 17.30 0.66
CA ASP A 113 -6.45 18.69 0.22
C ASP A 113 -6.01 18.91 -1.23
N LYS A 114 -4.93 18.28 -1.68
CA LYS A 114 -4.49 18.39 -3.08
C LYS A 114 -5.38 17.58 -4.03
N LEU A 115 -5.73 16.35 -3.67
CA LEU A 115 -6.55 15.47 -4.50
C LEU A 115 -7.98 15.99 -4.67
N THR A 116 -8.55 16.63 -3.65
CA THR A 116 -9.91 17.20 -3.71
C THR A 116 -10.03 18.42 -4.63
N LYS A 117 -8.90 19.05 -5.00
CA LYS A 117 -8.87 20.24 -5.90
C LYS A 117 -8.84 19.88 -7.38
N VAL A 118 -8.67 18.61 -7.72
CA VAL A 118 -8.51 18.11 -9.09
C VAL A 118 -9.48 16.95 -9.33
N LYS A 119 -9.84 16.71 -10.59
CA LYS A 119 -10.82 15.65 -10.92
C LYS A 119 -10.16 14.31 -11.20
N THR A 120 -8.91 14.33 -11.64
CA THR A 120 -8.20 13.12 -12.06
C THR A 120 -6.78 13.09 -11.49
N ASN A 121 -6.23 11.87 -11.37
CA ASN A 121 -4.83 11.69 -10.97
C ASN A 121 -3.86 12.22 -12.04
N GLU A 122 -4.27 12.29 -13.30
CA GLU A 122 -3.47 12.86 -14.38
C GLU A 122 -3.31 14.37 -14.22
N GLU A 123 -4.40 15.09 -13.93
CA GLU A 123 -4.37 16.51 -13.57
C GLU A 123 -3.51 16.74 -12.31
N PHE A 124 -3.68 15.91 -11.29
CA PHE A 124 -2.90 15.98 -10.06
C PHE A 124 -1.40 15.86 -10.35
N LEU A 125 -0.99 14.77 -11.00
CA LEU A 125 0.42 14.51 -11.31
C LEU A 125 0.98 15.54 -12.29
N GLY A 126 0.18 16.05 -13.22
CA GLY A 126 0.56 17.14 -14.12
C GLY A 126 0.80 18.47 -13.41
N SER A 127 0.12 18.72 -12.27
CA SER A 127 0.32 19.92 -11.46
C SER A 127 1.60 19.88 -10.61
N LEU A 128 2.16 18.70 -10.39
CA LEU A 128 3.43 18.53 -9.68
C LEU A 128 4.57 18.92 -10.62
N LYS A 129 5.32 19.95 -10.26
CA LYS A 129 6.57 20.28 -10.95
C LYS A 129 7.58 19.18 -10.65
N GLY A 130 8.05 18.49 -11.70
CA GLY A 130 9.19 17.59 -11.64
C GLY A 130 10.50 18.36 -11.48
#